data_AF-A0A0M6XKD3-F1
#
_entry.id   AF-A0A0M6XKD3-F1
#
_cell.length_a   1.000
_cell.length_b   1.000
_cell.length_c   1.000
_cell.angle_alpha   90.00
_cell.angle_beta   90.00
_cell.angle_gamma   90.00
#
_symmetry.space_group_name_H-M   'P 1'
#
loop_
_entity.id
_entity.type
_entity.pdbx_description
1 polymer ?
#
loop_
_entity_poly.entity_id
_entity_poly.type
_entity_poly.pdbx_seq_one_letter_code
_entity_poly.pdbx_strand_id
1 'polypeptide(L)' 'MKGLWLTGALFLAGCVADGPRPAFTAGDGVTPGLASCLSAIGRADVAADPEAPMSAVEIQGLLTCTAERARR' A
#
# COMPACT_ATOMS: atom_id res chain seq x y z
N MET A 1 -15.89 35.37 24.97
CA MET A 1 -15.57 33.98 25.33
C MET A 1 -16.72 33.06 24.91
N LYS A 2 -16.40 32.00 24.18
CA LYS A 2 -17.13 30.71 24.06
C LYS A 2 -18.55 30.73 23.48
N GLY A 3 -18.62 30.61 22.16
CA GLY A 3 -19.75 29.99 21.46
C GLY A 3 -19.64 28.47 21.56
N LEU A 4 -20.62 27.88 22.25
CA LEU A 4 -20.84 26.46 22.43
C LEU A 4 -21.61 25.94 21.20
N TRP A 5 -20.97 25.15 20.34
CA TRP A 5 -21.66 24.41 19.29
C TRP A 5 -21.53 22.91 19.56
N LEU A 6 -22.64 22.33 20.02
CA LEU A 6 -22.92 20.91 19.88
C LEU A 6 -23.03 20.59 18.38
N THR A 7 -22.15 19.73 17.90
CA THR A 7 -22.35 18.90 16.70
C THR A 7 -21.54 17.64 17.00
N GLY A 8 -22.14 16.55 17.48
CA GLY A 8 -23.35 15.97 16.93
C GLY A 8 -23.07 15.32 15.58
N ALA A 9 -21.91 14.66 15.43
CA ALA A 9 -21.67 13.71 14.35
C ALA A 9 -20.99 12.49 14.97
N LEU A 10 -21.74 11.39 15.07
CA LEU A 10 -21.20 10.07 15.32
C LEU A 10 -20.08 9.84 14.31
N PHE A 11 -18.84 9.79 14.79
CA PHE A 11 -17.71 9.33 14.01
C PHE A 11 -17.97 7.88 13.59
N LEU A 12 -18.36 7.69 12.33
CA LEU A 12 -18.14 6.41 11.68
C LEU A 12 -16.64 6.12 11.79
N ALA A 13 -16.30 5.06 12.50
CA ALA A 13 -14.99 4.43 12.48
C ALA A 13 -14.73 3.80 11.11
N GLY A 14 -14.54 4.64 10.09
CA GLY A 14 -14.27 4.25 8.72
C GLY A 14 -13.19 5.15 8.13
N CYS A 15 -12.01 4.57 7.91
CA CYS A 15 -10.87 5.07 7.12
C CYS A 15 -10.83 6.58 6.84
N VAL A 16 -10.17 7.35 7.72
CA VAL A 16 -9.67 8.68 7.37
C VAL A 16 -8.55 8.49 6.34
N ALA A 17 -8.90 8.63 5.07
CA ALA A 17 -7.99 8.59 3.94
C ALA A 17 -7.33 9.95 3.68
N ASP A 18 -6.88 10.66 4.73
CA ASP A 18 -6.32 12.02 4.61
C ASP A 18 -5.24 12.29 5.67
N GLY A 19 -4.29 11.37 5.81
CA GLY A 19 -2.95 11.67 6.29
C GLY A 19 -2.01 11.81 5.09
N PRO A 20 -0.82 12.43 5.23
CA PRO A 20 0.17 12.43 4.15
C PRO A 20 0.43 10.97 3.78
N ARG A 21 -0.19 10.52 2.68
CA ARG A 21 0.14 9.23 2.08
C ARG A 21 1.64 9.29 1.88
N PRO A 22 2.42 8.28 2.32
CA PRO A 22 3.82 8.27 1.96
C PRO A 22 3.85 8.43 0.45
N ALA A 23 4.42 9.53 -0.02
CA ALA A 23 4.75 9.66 -1.42
C ALA A 23 5.69 8.50 -1.64
N PHE A 24 5.20 7.42 -2.25
CA PHE A 24 6.07 6.43 -2.84
C PHE A 24 6.83 7.23 -3.89
N THR A 25 7.99 7.76 -3.51
CA THR A 25 8.90 8.35 -4.46
C THR A 25 9.18 7.22 -5.42
N ALA A 26 8.65 7.32 -6.64
CA ALA A 26 8.91 6.39 -7.73
C ALA A 26 10.39 6.46 -8.20
N GLY A 27 11.29 6.93 -7.34
CA GLY A 27 12.71 7.01 -7.53
C GLY A 27 13.39 5.96 -6.66
N ASP A 28 14.08 5.06 -7.33
CA ASP A 28 15.25 4.32 -6.82
C ASP A 28 15.05 3.01 -6.08
N GLY A 29 13.88 2.36 -6.24
CA GLY A 29 13.81 0.91 -6.12
C GLY A 29 12.60 0.35 -5.38
N VAL A 30 12.50 -0.98 -5.49
CA VAL A 30 11.47 -1.77 -4.82
C VAL A 30 11.74 -1.77 -3.31
N THR A 31 10.78 -1.32 -2.50
CA THR A 31 10.89 -1.38 -1.03
C THR A 31 11.19 -2.82 -0.56
N PRO A 32 11.93 -3.04 0.53
CA PRO A 32 12.34 -4.39 0.96
C PRO A 32 11.17 -5.37 1.14
N GLY A 33 10.03 -4.85 1.61
CA GLY A 33 8.78 -5.61 1.74
C GLY A 33 8.18 -6.01 0.39
N LEU A 34 8.24 -5.13 -0.61
CA LEU A 34 7.76 -5.41 -1.96
C LEU A 34 8.69 -6.39 -2.69
N ALA A 35 10.01 -6.22 -2.55
CA ALA A 35 11.02 -7.06 -3.20
C ALA A 35 10.88 -8.52 -2.75
N SER A 36 10.69 -8.73 -1.44
CA SER A 36 10.49 -10.08 -0.94
C SER A 36 9.13 -10.68 -1.32
N CYS A 37 8.08 -9.88 -1.55
CA CYS A 37 6.84 -10.39 -2.14
C CYS A 37 6.97 -10.73 -3.62
N LEU A 38 7.71 -9.93 -4.39
CA LEU A 38 8.06 -10.23 -5.78
C LEU A 38 8.86 -11.54 -5.89
N SER A 39 9.85 -11.76 -5.02
CA SER A 39 10.55 -13.05 -4.97
C SER A 39 9.63 -14.22 -4.62
N ALA A 40 8.67 -14.03 -3.71
CA ALA A 40 7.73 -15.08 -3.30
C ALA A 40 6.80 -15.54 -4.45
N ILE A 41 6.49 -14.66 -5.40
CA ILE A 41 5.70 -15.00 -6.60
C ILE A 41 6.57 -15.38 -7.81
N GLY A 42 7.89 -15.55 -7.61
CA GLY A 42 8.83 -15.89 -8.69
C GLY A 42 9.16 -14.73 -9.64
N ARG A 43 8.82 -13.49 -9.26
CA ARG A 43 9.01 -12.29 -10.08
C ARG A 43 10.10 -11.34 -9.55
N ALA A 44 11.23 -11.91 -9.14
CA ALA A 44 12.38 -11.12 -8.72
C ALA A 44 12.95 -10.25 -9.87
N ASP A 45 12.68 -10.61 -11.13
CA ASP A 45 13.00 -9.83 -12.32
C ASP A 45 12.36 -8.44 -12.29
N VAL A 46 11.13 -8.32 -11.78
CA VAL A 46 10.40 -7.04 -11.68
C VAL A 46 11.08 -6.08 -10.68
N ALA A 47 11.87 -6.61 -9.74
CA ALA A 47 12.66 -5.77 -8.83
C ALA A 47 13.89 -5.15 -9.50
N ALA A 48 14.40 -5.78 -10.56
CA ALA A 48 15.50 -5.27 -11.38
C ALA A 48 14.99 -4.44 -12.58
N ASP A 49 13.80 -4.77 -13.09
CA ASP A 49 13.11 -4.07 -14.17
C ASP A 49 11.64 -3.79 -13.79
N PRO A 50 11.33 -2.60 -13.25
CA PRO A 50 9.98 -2.24 -12.82
C PRO A 50 8.95 -2.20 -13.95
N GLU A 51 9.40 -2.12 -15.22
CA GLU A 51 8.54 -2.11 -16.40
C GLU A 51 8.30 -3.52 -16.97
N ALA A 52 8.87 -4.56 -16.34
CA ALA A 52 8.69 -5.94 -16.77
C ALA A 52 7.19 -6.33 -16.74
N PRO A 53 6.68 -6.98 -17.81
CA PRO A 53 5.26 -7.28 -17.91
C PRO A 53 4.84 -8.29 -16.84
N MET A 54 3.72 -7.98 -16.18
CA MET A 54 3.07 -8.84 -15.21
C MET A 54 1.65 -9.20 -15.66
N SER A 55 1.29 -10.46 -15.49
CA SER A 55 -0.07 -10.95 -15.66
C SER A 55 -0.95 -10.54 -14.48
N ALA A 56 -2.27 -10.56 -14.68
CA ALA A 56 -3.24 -10.28 -13.63
C ALA A 56 -3.10 -11.21 -12.42
N VAL A 57 -2.74 -12.48 -12.64
CA VAL A 57 -2.54 -13.47 -11.55
C VAL A 57 -1.33 -13.10 -10.69
N GLU A 58 -0.23 -12.70 -11.32
CA GLU A 58 0.98 -12.28 -10.61
C GLU A 58 0.74 -10.98 -9.81
N ILE A 59 0.01 -10.02 -10.38
CA ILE A 59 -0.39 -8.80 -9.69
C ILE A 59 -1.25 -9.14 -8.47
N GLN A 60 -2.22 -10.04 -8.60
CA GLN A 60 -3.04 -10.47 -7.45
C GLN A 60 -2.22 -11.19 -6.38
N GLY A 61 -1.24 -12.01 -6.77
CA GLY A 61 -0.29 -12.62 -5.84
C GLY A 61 0.52 -11.58 -5.07
N LEU A 62 1.01 -10.55 -5.76
CA LEU A 62 1.75 -9.44 -5.17
C LEU A 62 0.89 -8.65 -4.16
N LEU A 63 -0.34 -8.29 -4.55
CA LEU A 63 -1.29 -7.58 -3.69
C LEU A 63 -1.67 -8.42 -2.46
N THR A 64 -1.86 -9.72 -2.62
CA THR A 64 -2.17 -10.63 -1.51
C THR A 64 -1.00 -10.72 -0.52
N CYS A 65 0.24 -10.91 -1.02
CA CYS A 65 1.42 -10.98 -0.16
C CYS A 65 1.65 -9.68 0.63
N THR A 66 1.52 -8.53 -0.03
CA THR A 66 1.67 -7.22 0.61
C THR A 66 0.56 -6.95 1.62
N ALA A 67 -0.68 -7.34 1.32
CA ALA A 67 -1.79 -7.24 2.26
C ALA A 67 -1.59 -8.13 3.50
N GLU A 68 -1.12 -9.36 3.34
CA GLU A 68 -0.82 -10.26 4.46
C GLU A 68 0.31 -9.72 5.35
N ARG A 69 1.30 -9.05 4.77
CA ARG A 69 2.37 -8.39 5.53
C ARG A 69 1.89 -7.16 6.28
N ALA A 70 1.04 -6.34 5.68
CA ALA A 70 0.51 -5.14 6.32
C ALA A 70 -0.37 -5.47 7.54
N ARG A 71 -0.90 -6.71 7.63
CA ARG A 71 -1.68 -7.19 8.79
C ARG A 71 -0.83 -7.67 9.97
N ARG A 72 0.45 -7.95 9.75
CA ARG A 72 1.37 -8.50 10.76
C ARG A 72 2.17 -7.38 11.41
#